data_AF-A0A1B2EKW0-F1
#
_entry.id   AF-A0A1B2EKW0-F1
#
_cell.length_a   1.000
_cell.length_b   1.000
_cell.length_c   1.000
_cell.angle_alpha   90.00
_cell.angle_beta   90.00
_cell.angle_gamma   90.00
#
_symmetry.space_group_name_H-M   'P 1'
#
loop_
_entity.id
_entity.type
_entity.pdbx_description
1 polymer ?
#
loop_
_entity_poly.entity_id
_entity_poly.type
_entity_poly.pdbx_seq_one_letter_code
_entity_poly.pdbx_strand_id
1 'polypeptide(L)'
;MDDRREYWWVSYNATVQPAEVGFVGGIPVRFRFIGMEGTIPAASAELIERLPVPPAPVIRPQASEYPAPQPRRRSGSWLWFFGVLLLILVAQCSGQLYDMIK
;
A
#
# COMPACT_ATOMS: atom_id res chain seq x y z
N MET A 1 -22.01 -12.34 -12.73
CA MET A 1 -22.02 -11.67 -11.41
C MET A 1 -21.47 -10.28 -11.63
N ASP A 2 -22.26 -9.25 -11.29
CA ASP A 2 -21.88 -7.85 -11.48
C ASP A 2 -21.07 -7.39 -10.26
N ASP A 3 -19.76 -7.55 -10.35
CA ASP A 3 -18.82 -7.10 -9.32
C ASP A 3 -18.62 -5.59 -9.51
N ARG A 4 -19.35 -4.79 -8.73
CA ARG A 4 -19.27 -3.33 -8.78
C ARG A 4 -18.61 -2.77 -7.53
N ARG A 5 -17.85 -1.68 -7.72
CA ARG A 5 -17.21 -0.94 -6.65
C ARG A 5 -17.75 0.47 -6.62
N GLU A 6 -18.19 0.92 -5.45
CA GLU A 6 -18.76 2.25 -5.26
C GLU A 6 -18.12 2.94 -4.06
N TYR A 7 -18.16 4.27 -4.03
CA TYR A 7 -17.62 5.05 -2.92
C TYR A 7 -18.75 5.48 -1.99
N TRP A 8 -18.60 5.19 -0.70
CA TRP A 8 -19.60 5.47 0.34
C TRP A 8 -18.98 6.05 1.60
N TRP A 9 -19.76 6.82 2.32
CA TRP A 9 -19.50 7.19 3.70
C TRP A 9 -19.83 5.99 4.56
N VAL A 10 -18.83 5.49 5.28
CA VAL A 10 -18.96 4.30 6.12
C VAL A 10 -18.67 4.69 7.56
N SER A 11 -19.56 4.27 8.46
CA SER A 11 -19.37 4.41 9.91
C SER A 11 -18.63 3.19 10.43
N TYR A 12 -17.43 3.40 10.97
CA TYR A 12 -16.63 2.36 11.59
C TYR A 12 -16.03 2.87 12.89
N ASN A 13 -16.28 2.16 13.99
CA ASN A 13 -15.77 2.50 15.33
C ASN A 13 -16.05 3.96 15.73
N ALA A 14 -17.32 4.39 15.58
CA ALA A 14 -17.80 5.75 15.85
C ALA A 14 -17.15 6.87 15.00
N THR A 15 -16.42 6.52 13.94
CA THR A 15 -15.84 7.48 12.98
C THR A 15 -16.48 7.29 11.61
N VAL A 16 -16.90 8.40 10.99
CA VAL A 16 -17.41 8.41 9.62
C VAL A 16 -16.29 8.78 8.68
N GLN A 17 -16.01 7.89 7.72
CA GLN A 17 -14.91 8.10 6.78
C GLN A 17 -15.25 7.50 5.40
N PRO A 18 -14.63 8.02 4.33
CA PRO A 18 -14.93 7.58 2.99
C PRO A 18 -14.26 6.22 2.72
N ALA A 19 -15.02 5.31 2.13
CA ALA A 19 -14.55 3.97 1.78
C ALA A 19 -15.00 3.55 0.38
N GLU A 20 -14.17 2.76 -0.28
CA GLU A 20 -14.56 1.98 -1.44
C GLU A 20 -15.25 0.70 -0.97
N VAL A 21 -16.51 0.53 -1.37
CA VAL A 21 -17.35 -0.63 -1.06
C VAL A 21 -17.35 -1.57 -2.26
N GLY A 22 -16.96 -2.82 -2.03
CA GLY A 22 -17.13 -3.89 -3.02
C GLY A 22 -18.49 -4.57 -2.84
N PHE A 23 -19.28 -4.62 -3.91
CA PHE A 23 -20.55 -5.33 -3.96
C PHE A 23 -20.44 -6.59 -4.81
N VAL A 24 -21.10 -7.67 -4.36
CA VAL A 24 -21.29 -8.90 -5.13
C VAL A 24 -22.78 -9.19 -5.17
N GLY A 25 -23.37 -9.19 -6.36
CA GLY A 25 -24.83 -9.40 -6.51
C GLY A 25 -25.68 -8.32 -5.82
N GLY A 26 -25.13 -7.11 -5.64
CA GLY A 26 -25.79 -6.01 -4.93
C GLY A 26 -25.63 -6.04 -3.41
N ILE A 27 -24.95 -7.04 -2.84
CA ILE A 27 -24.68 -7.14 -1.41
C ILE A 27 -23.27 -6.60 -1.13
N PRO A 28 -23.08 -5.67 -0.18
CA PRO A 28 -21.76 -5.19 0.21
C PRO A 28 -20.98 -6.32 0.90
N VAL A 29 -19.74 -6.57 0.48
CA VAL A 29 -18.92 -7.67 0.99
C VAL A 29 -17.67 -7.17 1.71
N ARG A 30 -17.12 -6.04 1.27
CA ARG A 30 -15.89 -5.47 1.82
C ARG A 30 -15.86 -3.94 1.74
N PHE A 31 -15.17 -3.33 2.69
CA PHE A 31 -14.84 -1.90 2.66
C PHE A 31 -13.33 -1.70 2.68
N ARG A 32 -12.85 -0.78 1.84
CA ARG A 32 -11.48 -0.29 1.83
C ARG A 32 -11.49 1.20 2.08
N PHE A 33 -11.04 1.62 3.26
CA PHE A 33 -10.99 3.03 3.63
C PHE A 33 -9.95 3.78 2.81
N ILE A 34 -10.31 4.98 2.35
CA ILE A 34 -9.39 5.81 1.57
C ILE A 34 -8.35 6.39 2.53
N GLY A 35 -7.06 6.14 2.24
CA GLY A 35 -5.95 6.62 3.06
C GLY A 35 -5.50 5.67 4.19
N MET A 36 -6.14 4.51 4.34
CA MET A 36 -5.69 3.46 5.26
C MET A 36 -5.31 2.19 4.50
N GLU A 37 -4.27 1.50 4.95
CA GLU A 37 -3.96 0.16 4.44
C GLU A 37 -4.87 -0.88 5.09
N GLY A 38 -5.50 -1.71 4.26
CA GLY A 38 -6.32 -2.83 4.72
C GLY A 38 -7.71 -2.86 4.10
N THR A 39 -8.43 -3.95 4.36
CA THR A 39 -9.82 -4.14 3.93
C THR A 39 -10.56 -4.76 5.09
N ILE A 40 -11.71 -4.22 5.43
CA ILE A 40 -12.58 -4.74 6.49
C ILE A 40 -13.80 -5.43 5.88
N PRO A 41 -14.35 -6.46 6.54
CA PRO A 41 -15.57 -7.11 6.09
C PRO A 41 -16.76 -6.15 6.16
N ALA A 42 -17.72 -6.27 5.24
CA ALA A 42 -18.89 -5.39 5.25
C ALA A 42 -19.76 -5.53 6.52
N ALA A 43 -19.68 -6.66 7.20
CA ALA A 43 -20.39 -6.90 8.46
C ALA A 43 -19.87 -6.05 9.64
N SER A 44 -18.68 -5.45 9.54
CA SER A 44 -18.08 -4.70 10.66
C SER A 44 -18.33 -3.20 10.60
N ALA A 45 -19.05 -2.68 9.59
CA ALA A 45 -19.28 -1.26 9.45
C ALA A 45 -20.62 -0.97 8.73
N GLU A 46 -21.19 0.20 8.97
CA GLU A 46 -22.48 0.59 8.40
C GLU A 46 -22.29 1.54 7.21
N LEU A 47 -23.01 1.31 6.11
CA LEU A 47 -23.09 2.26 5.01
C LEU A 47 -24.05 3.38 5.39
N ILE A 48 -23.58 4.62 5.36
CA ILE A 48 -24.39 5.80 5.68
C ILE A 48 -25.00 6.36 4.40
N GLU A 49 -24.15 6.89 3.52
CA GLU A 49 -24.57 7.60 2.32
C GLU A 49 -23.59 7.32 1.18
N ARG A 50 -24.12 7.21 -0.03
CA ARG A 50 -23.31 7.07 -1.23
C ARG A 50 -22.64 8.42 -1.55
N LEU A 51 -21.32 8.43 -1.73
CA LEU A 51 -20.65 9.65 -2.16
C LEU A 51 -21.13 10.05 -3.57
N PRO A 52 -21.24 11.36 -3.86
CA PRO A 52 -21.48 11.82 -5.21
C PRO A 52 -20.38 11.26 -6.13
N VAL A 53 -20.81 10.63 -7.23
CA VAL A 53 -19.89 10.05 -8.20
C VAL A 53 -19.04 11.18 -8.78
N PRO A 54 -17.70 11.10 -8.73
CA PRO A 54 -16.87 12.11 -9.36
C PRO A 54 -17.21 12.17 -10.84
N PRO A 55 -17.21 13.37 -11.46
CA PRO A 55 -17.49 13.50 -12.88
C PRO A 55 -16.57 12.57 -13.66
N ALA A 56 -17.16 11.74 -14.52
CA ALA A 56 -16.42 10.74 -15.28
C ALA A 56 -15.28 11.43 -16.04
N PRO A 57 -14.02 11.01 -15.85
CA PRO A 57 -12.91 11.59 -16.59
C PRO A 57 -13.16 11.35 -18.08
N VAL A 58 -13.27 12.43 -18.85
CA VAL A 58 -13.46 12.42 -20.33
C VAL A 58 -12.27 11.74 -21.02
N ILE A 59 -11.13 11.70 -20.34
CA ILE A 59 -9.98 10.91 -20.74
C ILE A 59 -10.24 9.48 -20.26
N ARG A 60 -10.61 8.59 -21.18
CA ARG A 60 -10.41 7.14 -21.00
C ARG A 60 -8.91 6.89 -21.19
N PRO A 61 -8.07 6.75 -20.13
CA PRO A 61 -6.94 5.86 -20.30
C PRO A 61 -7.57 4.51 -20.63
N GLN A 62 -7.15 3.93 -21.76
CA GLN A 62 -7.44 2.53 -22.05
C GLN A 62 -7.27 1.73 -20.77
N ALA A 63 -8.19 0.81 -20.50
CA ALA A 63 -8.14 -0.13 -19.38
C ALA A 63 -6.75 -0.75 -19.31
N SER A 64 -5.87 -0.08 -18.59
CA SER A 64 -4.60 -0.60 -18.15
C SER A 64 -5.04 -1.34 -16.92
N GLU A 65 -5.34 -2.61 -17.13
CA GLU A 65 -5.34 -3.64 -16.11
C GLU A 65 -4.44 -3.19 -14.96
N TYR A 66 -5.05 -2.71 -13.88
CA TYR A 66 -4.30 -2.19 -12.74
C TYR A 66 -3.38 -3.33 -12.31
N PRO A 67 -2.05 -3.22 -12.48
CA PRO A 67 -1.19 -4.26 -11.99
C PRO A 67 -1.40 -4.27 -10.48
N ALA A 68 -1.75 -5.44 -9.94
CA ALA A 68 -1.82 -5.66 -8.50
C ALA A 68 -0.59 -5.00 -7.84
N PRO A 69 -0.72 -4.38 -6.66
CA PRO A 69 0.43 -3.77 -5.99
C PRO A 69 1.48 -4.87 -5.81
N GLN A 70 2.51 -4.84 -6.66
CA GLN A 70 3.61 -5.76 -6.53
C GLN A 70 4.20 -5.51 -5.15
N PRO A 71 4.52 -6.56 -4.37
CA PRO A 71 5.27 -6.36 -3.14
C PRO A 71 6.49 -5.54 -3.55
N ARG A 72 6.61 -4.34 -2.98
CA ARG A 72 7.77 -3.48 -3.17
C ARG A 72 8.94 -4.30 -2.66
N ARG A 73 9.58 -5.06 -3.55
CA ARG A 73 10.82 -5.76 -3.26
C ARG A 73 11.73 -4.62 -2.82
N ARG A 74 11.93 -4.52 -1.51
CA ARG A 74 13.04 -3.80 -0.93
C ARG A 74 14.27 -4.52 -1.47
N SER A 75 14.62 -4.21 -2.72
CA SER A 75 15.97 -4.34 -3.22
C SER A 75 16.75 -3.25 -2.51
N GLY A 76 16.95 -3.44 -1.19
CA GLY A 76 18.09 -2.86 -0.54
C GLY A 76 19.27 -3.46 -1.28
N SER A 77 19.84 -2.64 -2.16
CA SER A 77 20.90 -3.06 -3.06
C SER A 77 21.95 -3.79 -2.24
N TRP A 78 22.13 -5.09 -2.50
CA TRP A 78 23.16 -5.92 -1.86
C TRP A 78 24.56 -5.26 -1.96
N LEU A 79 24.73 -4.41 -2.98
CA LEU A 79 25.88 -3.55 -3.18
C LEU A 79 26.16 -2.59 -2.01
N TRP A 80 25.13 -2.07 -1.34
CA TRP A 80 25.30 -1.23 -0.15
C TRP A 80 25.89 -2.04 1.02
N PHE A 81 25.44 -3.29 1.17
CA PHE A 81 25.98 -4.19 2.19
C PHE A 81 27.46 -4.50 1.94
N PHE A 82 27.84 -4.80 0.68
CA PHE A 82 29.25 -4.97 0.31
C PHE A 82 30.07 -3.70 0.54
N GLY A 83 29.51 -2.52 0.23
CA GLY A 83 30.16 -1.24 0.48
C GLY A 83 30.47 -1.00 1.96
N VAL A 84 29.49 -1.25 2.84
CA VAL A 84 29.67 -1.10 4.30
C VAL A 84 30.64 -2.14 4.84
N LEU A 85 30.56 -3.38 4.40
CA LEU A 85 31.47 -4.45 4.83
C LEU A 85 32.93 -4.15 4.44
N LEU A 86 33.15 -3.68 3.21
CA LEU A 86 34.47 -3.28 2.73
C LEU A 86 35.02 -2.10 3.54
N LEU A 87 34.18 -1.11 3.86
CA LEU A 87 34.58 0.05 4.65
C LEU A 87 35.05 -0.35 6.06
N ILE A 88 34.32 -1.27 6.71
CA ILE A 88 34.69 -1.79 8.04
C ILE A 88 36.01 -2.57 7.96
N LEU A 89 36.19 -3.40 6.92
CA LEU A 89 37.42 -4.17 6.72
C LEU A 89 38.63 -3.23 6.57
N VAL A 90 38.51 -2.17 5.75
CA VAL A 90 39.56 -1.17 5.58
C VAL A 90 39.87 -0.45 6.89
N ALA A 91 38.84 -0.09 7.68
CA ALA A 91 39.03 0.57 8.96
C ALA A 91 39.71 -0.33 10.01
N GLN A 92 39.42 -1.63 10.01
CA GLN A 92 40.10 -2.58 10.90
C GLN A 92 41.53 -2.86 10.43
N CYS A 93 41.75 -3.07 9.12
CA CYS A 93 43.08 -3.25 8.57
C CYS A 93 43.96 -2.01 8.76
N SER A 94 43.42 -0.79 8.71
CA SER A 94 44.22 0.41 8.97
C SER A 94 44.70 0.45 10.43
N GLY A 95 43.81 0.18 11.39
CA GLY A 95 44.21 0.09 12.80
C GLY A 95 45.27 -0.98 13.05
N GLN A 96 45.09 -2.17 12.49
CA GLN A 96 46.02 -3.29 12.64
C GLN A 96 47.37 -3.07 11.94
N LEU A 97 47.37 -2.45 10.76
CA LEU A 97 48.61 -2.09 10.04
C LEU A 97 49.41 -1.02 10.80
N TYR A 98 48.74 -0.05 11.43
CA TYR A 98 49.40 0.95 12.25
C TYR A 98 50.02 0.37 13.53
N ASP A 99 49.39 -0.65 14.13
CA ASP A 99 49.92 -1.31 15.33
C ASP A 99 51.08 -2.26 15.01
N MET A 100 51.08 -2.93 13.84
CA MET A 100 52.16 -3.83 13.41
C MET A 100 53.44 -3.13 12.92
N ILE A 101 53.38 -1.82 12.60
CA ILE A 101 54.53 -1.01 12.14
C ILE A 101 55.25 -0.32 13.32
N LYS A 102 54.66 -0.35 14.52
CA LYS A 102 55.24 0.23 15.74
C LYS A 102 56.07 -0.78 16.53
#